data_AF-A0A3C0HQV7-F1
#
_entry.id   AF-A0A3C0HQV7-F1
#
_cell.length_a   1.000
_cell.length_b   1.000
_cell.length_c   1.000
_cell.angle_alpha   90.00
_cell.angle_beta   90.00
_cell.angle_gamma   90.00
#
_symmetry.space_group_name_H-M   'P 1'
#
loop_
_entity.id
_entity.type
_entity.pdbx_description
1 polymer ?
#
loop_
_entity_poly.entity_id
_entity_poly.type
_entity_poly.pdbx_seq_one_letter_code
_entity_poly.pdbx_strand_id
1 'polypeptide(L)'
;RTAEVGDDPRARVKAALRSWFDPEFSDPQHLEMWLAIWAVSRTNDEVAVAERDLYDRCAAQLNAAIKDVDRSLSPDAVGRRTTDVLALQNGLWINWNRWADEDALERGLQLCESIAFGDVT
;
A
#
# COMPACT_ATOMS: atom_id res chain seq x y z
N ARG A 1 -14.27 -19.94 -12.89
CA ARG A 1 -13.52 -18.87 -13.60
C ARG A 1 -12.76 -18.06 -12.56
N THR A 2 -11.78 -18.70 -11.92
CA THR A 2 -11.16 -18.21 -10.66
C THR A 2 -9.67 -18.56 -10.60
N ALA A 3 -9.13 -19.25 -11.61
CA ALA A 3 -7.75 -19.72 -11.63
C ALA A 3 -6.77 -18.71 -12.27
N GLU A 4 -7.24 -17.75 -13.08
CA GLU A 4 -6.34 -16.83 -13.81
C GLU A 4 -5.91 -15.60 -13.01
N VAL A 5 -6.63 -15.23 -11.94
CA VAL A 5 -6.24 -14.11 -11.05
C VAL A 5 -5.07 -14.48 -10.13
N GLY A 6 -4.86 -15.77 -9.87
CA GLY A 6 -3.76 -16.24 -9.01
C GLY A 6 -2.39 -16.17 -9.67
N ASP A 7 -2.32 -16.20 -11.01
CA ASP A 7 -1.07 -16.33 -11.75
C ASP A 7 -0.56 -15.01 -12.38
N ASP A 8 -1.38 -13.95 -12.49
CA ASP A 8 -0.89 -12.66 -12.99
C ASP A 8 -0.25 -11.81 -11.86
N PRO A 9 1.08 -11.57 -11.89
CA PRO A 9 1.75 -10.74 -10.90
C PRO A 9 1.20 -9.30 -10.83
N ARG A 10 0.76 -8.73 -11.96
CA ARG A 10 0.20 -7.38 -11.96
C ARG A 10 -1.15 -7.36 -11.25
N ALA A 11 -2.03 -8.32 -11.52
CA ALA A 11 -3.29 -8.46 -10.81
C ALA A 11 -3.10 -8.59 -9.28
N ARG A 12 -2.07 -9.33 -8.83
CA ARG A 12 -1.73 -9.44 -7.40
C ARG A 12 -1.35 -8.10 -6.78
N VAL A 13 -0.53 -7.29 -7.46
CA VAL A 13 -0.21 -5.92 -7.00
C VAL A 13 -1.47 -5.06 -6.93
N LYS A 14 -2.32 -5.06 -7.97
CA LYS A 14 -3.56 -4.28 -7.98
C LYS A 14 -4.51 -4.67 -6.85
N ALA A 15 -4.66 -5.97 -6.59
CA ALA A 15 -5.49 -6.48 -5.51
C ALA A 15 -4.95 -6.05 -4.13
N ALA A 16 -3.63 -6.16 -3.92
CA ALA A 16 -2.99 -5.71 -2.68
C ALA A 16 -3.10 -4.20 -2.45
N LEU A 17 -3.13 -3.40 -3.53
CA LEU A 17 -3.34 -1.96 -3.41
C LEU A 17 -4.79 -1.62 -3.03
N ARG A 18 -5.76 -2.26 -3.69
CA ARG A 18 -7.19 -2.03 -3.48
C ARG A 18 -7.71 -2.54 -2.14
N SER A 19 -7.11 -3.59 -1.57
CA SER A 19 -7.60 -4.20 -0.32
C SER A 19 -7.61 -3.23 0.87
N TRP A 20 -6.74 -2.22 0.89
CA TRP A 20 -6.70 -1.22 1.95
C TRP A 20 -7.90 -0.26 1.95
N PHE A 21 -8.67 -0.23 0.87
CA PHE A 21 -9.85 0.62 0.71
C PHE A 21 -11.16 -0.16 0.87
N ASP A 22 -11.08 -1.44 1.20
CA ASP A 22 -12.26 -2.23 1.56
C ASP A 22 -12.90 -1.66 2.84
N PRO A 23 -14.24 -1.60 2.94
CA PRO A 23 -14.93 -1.12 4.15
C PRO A 23 -14.50 -1.82 5.45
N GLU A 24 -13.99 -3.05 5.39
CA GLU A 24 -13.45 -3.75 6.57
C GLU A 24 -12.19 -3.07 7.14
N PHE A 25 -11.40 -2.39 6.30
CA PHE A 25 -10.12 -1.78 6.66
C PHE A 25 -10.09 -0.26 6.49
N SER A 26 -11.20 0.32 6.03
CA SER A 26 -11.28 1.72 5.64
C SER A 26 -12.61 2.33 6.03
N ASP A 27 -12.64 2.89 7.23
CA ASP A 27 -13.68 3.78 7.69
C ASP A 27 -13.09 4.90 8.58
N PRO A 28 -13.90 5.89 8.99
CA PRO A 28 -13.43 6.94 9.88
C PRO A 28 -12.87 6.45 11.23
N GLN A 29 -13.35 5.32 11.78
CA GLN A 29 -12.86 4.79 13.05
C GLN A 29 -11.44 4.22 12.89
N HIS A 30 -11.16 3.55 11.77
CA HIS A 30 -9.81 3.11 11.43
C HIS A 30 -8.87 4.29 11.30
N LEU A 31 -9.30 5.38 10.64
CA LEU A 31 -8.50 6.60 10.54
C LEU A 31 -8.18 7.18 11.92
N GLU A 32 -9.16 7.31 12.80
CA GLU A 32 -8.96 7.79 14.18
C GLU A 32 -7.98 6.91 14.96
N MET A 33 -8.14 5.58 14.85
CA MET A 33 -7.26 4.61 15.49
C MET A 33 -5.81 4.77 15.01
N TRP A 34 -5.58 4.85 13.70
CA TRP A 34 -4.23 4.99 13.14
C TRP A 34 -3.59 6.33 13.49
N LEU A 35 -4.35 7.43 13.47
CA LEU A 35 -3.86 8.73 13.94
C LEU A 35 -3.44 8.68 15.41
N ALA A 36 -4.19 7.98 16.26
CA ALA A 36 -3.83 7.79 17.66
C ALA A 36 -2.56 6.93 17.82
N ILE A 37 -2.45 5.82 17.08
CA ILE A 37 -1.25 4.95 17.07
C ILE A 37 -0.01 5.76 16.67
N TRP A 38 -0.07 6.53 15.58
CA TRP A 38 1.03 7.37 15.11
C TRP A 38 1.40 8.49 16.09
N ALA A 39 0.42 9.04 16.82
CA ALA A 39 0.70 10.02 17.86
C ALA A 39 1.41 9.38 19.05
N VAL A 40 0.94 8.22 19.52
CA VAL A 40 1.47 7.50 20.67
C VAL A 40 2.87 6.93 20.42
N SER A 41 3.15 6.44 19.21
CA SER A 41 4.45 5.88 18.83
C SER A 41 5.60 6.86 18.98
N ARG A 42 5.32 8.18 18.98
CA ARG A 42 6.33 9.23 19.23
C ARG A 42 6.85 9.25 20.68
N THR A 43 6.15 8.60 21.60
CA THR A 43 6.43 8.64 23.05
C THR A 43 6.42 7.26 23.72
N ASN A 44 6.03 6.22 23.00
CA ASN A 44 5.98 4.84 23.49
C ASN A 44 6.72 3.92 22.51
N ASP A 45 7.87 3.42 22.95
CA ASP A 45 8.77 2.60 22.12
C ASP A 45 8.14 1.25 21.73
N GLU A 46 7.33 0.63 22.59
CA GLU A 46 6.67 -0.64 22.27
C GLU A 46 5.66 -0.46 21.13
N VAL A 47 4.91 0.64 21.15
CA VAL A 47 3.97 0.98 20.07
C VAL A 47 4.72 1.31 18.78
N ALA A 48 5.85 2.04 18.87
CA ALA A 48 6.68 2.35 17.71
C ALA A 48 7.26 1.08 17.05
N VAL A 49 7.75 0.14 17.85
CA VAL A 49 8.25 -1.15 17.36
C VAL A 49 7.14 -1.95 16.70
N ALA A 50 5.97 -2.06 17.35
CA ALA A 50 4.85 -2.83 16.80
C ALA A 50 4.31 -2.24 15.49
N GLU A 51 4.21 -0.91 15.40
CA GLU A 51 3.80 -0.20 14.18
C GLU A 51 4.81 -0.41 13.06
N ARG A 52 6.10 -0.24 13.37
CA ARG A 52 7.17 -0.44 12.40
C ARG A 52 7.24 -1.87 11.87
N ASP A 53 7.09 -2.85 12.75
CA ASP A 53 7.06 -4.26 12.38
C ASP A 53 5.89 -4.58 11.45
N LEU A 54 4.72 -3.97 11.67
CA LEU A 54 3.58 -4.13 10.78
C LEU A 54 3.85 -3.49 9.41
N TYR A 55 4.38 -2.27 9.39
CA TYR A 55 4.79 -1.60 8.15
C TYR A 55 5.78 -2.45 7.35
N ASP A 56 6.84 -2.96 8.00
CA ASP A 56 7.89 -3.73 7.32
C ASP A 56 7.34 -5.06 6.75
N ARG A 57 6.37 -5.71 7.43
CA ARG A 57 5.68 -6.90 6.89
C ARG A 57 4.82 -6.59 5.67
N CYS A 58 4.09 -5.48 5.69
CA CYS A 58 3.28 -5.04 4.55
C CYS A 58 4.18 -4.65 3.36
N ALA A 59 5.27 -3.93 3.63
CA ALA A 59 6.26 -3.56 2.64
C ALA A 59 6.92 -4.78 2.00
N ALA A 60 7.30 -5.80 2.78
CA ALA A 60 7.87 -7.04 2.26
C ALA A 60 6.93 -7.77 1.30
N GLN A 61 5.63 -7.81 1.60
CA GLN A 61 4.63 -8.44 0.71
C GLN A 61 4.48 -7.70 -0.62
N LEU A 62 4.38 -6.37 -0.57
CA LEU A 62 4.32 -5.55 -1.79
C LEU A 62 5.63 -5.62 -2.60
N ASN A 63 6.77 -5.62 -1.91
CA ASN A 63 8.09 -5.78 -2.53
C ASN A 63 8.18 -7.09 -3.33
N ALA A 64 7.76 -8.21 -2.72
CA ALA A 64 7.70 -9.51 -3.38
C ALA A 64 6.76 -9.49 -4.59
N ALA A 65 5.58 -8.87 -4.47
CA ALA A 65 4.63 -8.76 -5.58
C ALA A 65 5.18 -7.92 -6.74
N ILE A 66 5.85 -6.80 -6.46
CA ILE A 66 6.54 -5.98 -7.48
C ILE A 66 7.67 -6.77 -8.15
N LYS A 67 8.45 -7.52 -7.37
CA LYS A 67 9.53 -8.37 -7.90
C LYS A 67 9.01 -9.48 -8.82
N ASP A 68 7.82 -9.99 -8.55
CA ASP A 68 7.17 -10.98 -9.41
C ASP A 68 6.70 -10.40 -10.75
N VAL A 69 6.38 -9.10 -10.81
CA VAL A 69 6.03 -8.41 -12.07
C VAL A 69 7.24 -8.33 -13.01
N ASP A 70 8.42 -8.04 -12.47
CA ASP A 70 9.68 -8.04 -13.23
C ASP A 70 10.84 -8.59 -12.40
N ARG A 71 11.16 -9.86 -12.67
CA ARG A 71 12.25 -10.59 -12.01
C ARG A 71 13.65 -10.09 -12.38
N SER A 72 13.79 -9.20 -13.36
CA SER A 72 15.07 -8.59 -13.73
C SER A 72 15.46 -7.40 -12.85
N LEU A 73 14.50 -6.77 -12.14
CA LEU A 73 14.75 -5.60 -11.30
C LEU A 73 15.78 -5.86 -10.19
N SER A 74 16.68 -4.91 -9.93
CA SER A 74 17.56 -4.99 -8.77
C SER A 74 16.77 -4.87 -7.46
N PRO A 75 17.24 -5.44 -6.34
CA PRO A 75 16.56 -5.29 -5.04
C PRO A 75 16.32 -3.83 -4.64
N ASP A 76 17.28 -2.97 -4.96
CA ASP A 76 17.23 -1.52 -4.72
C ASP A 76 16.16 -0.82 -5.57
N ALA A 77 15.99 -1.20 -6.85
CA ALA A 77 14.91 -0.69 -7.68
C ALA A 77 13.52 -1.11 -7.18
N VAL A 78 13.36 -2.37 -6.75
CA VAL A 78 12.11 -2.85 -6.14
C VAL A 78 11.85 -2.10 -4.84
N GLY A 79 12.86 -1.95 -3.98
CA GLY A 79 12.76 -1.22 -2.71
C GLY A 79 12.25 0.21 -2.90
N ARG A 80 12.84 0.98 -3.82
CA ARG A 80 12.37 2.35 -4.14
C ARG A 80 10.90 2.36 -4.56
N ARG A 81 10.52 1.51 -5.52
CA ARG A 81 9.13 1.43 -5.98
C ARG A 81 8.18 1.07 -4.83
N THR A 82 8.55 0.12 -3.97
CA THR A 82 7.76 -0.23 -2.79
C THR A 82 7.57 0.98 -1.87
N THR A 83 8.64 1.69 -1.53
CA THR A 83 8.58 2.87 -0.64
C THR A 83 7.70 3.97 -1.25
N ASP A 84 7.88 4.29 -2.53
CA ASP A 84 7.13 5.34 -3.20
C ASP A 84 5.63 5.00 -3.26
N VAL A 85 5.29 3.75 -3.57
CA VAL A 85 3.90 3.26 -3.60
C VAL A 85 3.27 3.31 -2.21
N LEU A 86 3.95 2.85 -1.16
CA LEU A 86 3.40 2.87 0.20
C LEU A 86 3.17 4.30 0.70
N ALA A 87 4.10 5.22 0.42
CA ALA A 87 3.95 6.61 0.79
C ALA A 87 2.72 7.25 0.12
N LEU A 88 2.53 7.01 -1.19
CA LEU A 88 1.37 7.50 -1.92
C LEU A 88 0.07 6.84 -1.45
N GLN A 89 0.06 5.51 -1.27
CA GLN A 89 -1.09 4.76 -0.79
C GLN A 89 -1.54 5.25 0.59
N ASN A 90 -0.62 5.52 1.52
CA ASN A 90 -0.96 6.04 2.84
C ASN A 90 -1.66 7.40 2.76
N GLY A 91 -1.13 8.32 1.95
CA GLY A 91 -1.78 9.62 1.72
C GLY A 91 -3.17 9.47 1.07
N LEU A 92 -3.31 8.53 0.13
CA LEU A 92 -4.58 8.24 -0.52
C LEU A 92 -5.60 7.64 0.45
N TRP A 93 -5.18 6.72 1.30
CA TRP A 93 -6.02 6.10 2.33
C TRP A 93 -6.53 7.15 3.33
N ILE A 94 -5.70 8.09 3.77
CA ILE A 94 -6.14 9.19 4.63
C ILE A 94 -7.20 10.04 3.91
N ASN A 95 -6.97 10.43 2.66
CA ASN A 95 -7.91 11.26 1.90
C ASN A 95 -9.23 10.54 1.63
N TRP A 96 -9.16 9.26 1.28
CA TRP A 96 -10.34 8.41 1.09
C TRP A 96 -11.19 8.34 2.37
N ASN A 97 -10.59 8.10 3.54
CA ASN A 97 -11.34 8.05 4.80
C ASN A 97 -11.90 9.41 5.26
N ARG A 98 -11.39 10.52 4.71
CA ARG A 98 -11.89 11.88 5.02
C ARG A 98 -13.01 12.33 4.09
N TRP A 99 -12.97 11.95 2.82
CA TRP A 99 -13.81 12.54 1.79
C TRP A 99 -14.57 11.54 0.91
N ALA A 100 -14.20 10.27 0.94
CA ALA A 100 -14.76 9.22 0.08
C ALA A 100 -14.81 9.62 -1.41
N ASP A 101 -13.78 10.33 -1.89
CA ASP A 101 -13.67 10.77 -3.28
C ASP A 101 -13.20 9.60 -4.16
N GLU A 102 -14.17 8.98 -4.84
CA GLU A 102 -13.94 7.82 -5.73
C GLU A 102 -13.04 8.17 -6.92
N ASP A 103 -13.20 9.37 -7.49
CA ASP A 103 -12.41 9.80 -8.63
C ASP A 103 -10.94 10.01 -8.24
N ALA A 104 -10.70 10.58 -7.06
CA ALA A 104 -9.35 10.71 -6.49
C ALA A 104 -8.75 9.34 -6.14
N LEU A 105 -9.55 8.42 -5.60
CA LEU A 105 -9.13 7.04 -5.30
C LEU A 105 -8.64 6.33 -6.57
N GLU A 106 -9.43 6.31 -7.64
CA GLU A 106 -9.08 5.60 -8.87
C GLU A 106 -7.84 6.20 -9.56
N ARG A 107 -7.72 7.54 -9.61
CA ARG A 107 -6.49 8.19 -10.12
C ARG A 107 -5.26 7.87 -9.26
N GLY A 108 -5.42 7.88 -7.94
CA GLY A 108 -4.33 7.59 -7.01
C GLY A 108 -3.84 6.13 -7.12
N LEU A 109 -4.76 5.18 -7.24
CA LEU A 109 -4.44 3.77 -7.47
C LEU A 109 -3.71 3.57 -8.81
N GLN A 110 -4.16 4.21 -9.89
CA GLN A 110 -3.48 4.16 -11.19
C GLN A 110 -2.03 4.70 -11.12
N LEU A 111 -1.81 5.74 -10.30
CA LEU A 111 -0.46 6.26 -10.08
C LEU A 111 0.41 5.28 -9.28
N CYS A 112 -0.13 4.68 -8.21
CA CYS A 112 0.55 3.59 -7.48
C CYS A 112 0.93 2.42 -8.42
N GLU A 113 -0.01 2.00 -9.28
CA GLU A 113 0.22 0.95 -10.27
C GLU A 113 1.36 1.34 -11.24
N SER A 114 1.34 2.57 -11.75
CA SER A 114 2.36 3.06 -12.68
C SER A 114 3.75 3.06 -12.05
N ILE A 115 3.87 3.48 -10.78
CA ILE A 115 5.13 3.44 -10.03
C ILE A 115 5.58 1.98 -9.81
N ALA A 116 4.66 1.11 -9.38
CA ALA A 116 4.94 -0.30 -9.11
C ALA A 116 5.46 -1.02 -10.36
N PHE A 117 4.81 -0.81 -11.51
CA PHE A 117 5.15 -1.47 -12.77
C PHE A 117 6.30 -0.80 -13.50
N GLY A 118 6.60 0.47 -13.18
CA GLY A 118 7.65 1.23 -13.84
C GLY A 118 7.19 1.82 -15.16
N ASP A 119 5.89 2.10 -15.29
CA ASP A 119 5.29 2.71 -16.49
C ASP A 119 5.44 4.24 -16.48
N VAL A 120 6.01 4.82 -15.41
CA VAL A 120 6.32 6.26 -15.31
C VAL A 120 7.48 6.59 -16.25
N THR A 121 7.17 7.33 -17.33
CA THR A 121 8.15 8.02 -18.17
C THR A 121 8.26 9.48 -17.76
#